data_AF-S0FKG3-F1
#
_entry.id   AF-S0FKG3-F1
#
_cell.length_a   1.000
_cell.length_b   1.000
_cell.length_c   1.000
_cell.angle_alpha   90.00
_cell.angle_beta   90.00
_cell.angle_gamma   90.00
#
_symmetry.space_group_name_H-M   'P 1'
#
loop_
_entity.id
_entity.type
_entity.pdbx_description
1 polymer ?
#
loop_
_entity_poly.entity_id
_entity_poly.type
_entity_poly.pdbx_seq_one_letter_code
_entity_poly.pdbx_strand_id
1 'polypeptide(L)'
;MKNLKSAIRIILILAMLVSFVPNLTLSAQAEPEQKLELHAFYPAQVTFSESMKKYIDELDSVSFAWGRMYADLDQGVVTELGINGNTMFYYPADYTDVLKYAKSKNKSIQLNIFSDSVNAIAILPYEEQRNKAVKAIVELLKNEAGNGSGIYFDGVVIDFEGLQDKDISGKNMIIGGKSVSDWYIQFLKELKAQLNGINKKLYVAVNPLLNYSGYNYGEIAATADKMIVMAHDYEPVTVLDKGQVMQYAGYNSLSPIDGLAPIKKIKLAMEDIKKNVDKANLSRVMLQINFDAAQWRFEAASADAWNKIPGSVISMETRNTPTYQMLYNRIQNTDGKAVKMVYGYNNELQGPVLQFYNAVDHTYNVALYENSKSIKAKIDMVKEYGLGGISLWSLANVPDYTDKTSKAYGLDVWDSILSALPVMTPAAPGAKVTFNDGVVEAAVRKQLMKPAGTIYSSELSKVYRLAVPSGVKTLSDLKKLTNLEYLDISNAQITDITSLSYLKNLRVLYLQRNNISDISPLKALTGLEVLSLNGNRISSISSLSALTSLTELYIRDNIITDYSPLVNLKKLNILYLKGNTSVNYAKLDSIKAGLVEKDF
;
A
#
# COMPACT_ATOMS: atom_id res chain seq x y z
N MET A 1 -71.14 -26.30 -25.83
CA MET A 1 -70.42 -26.01 -27.10
C MET A 1 -70.15 -24.53 -27.40
N LYS A 2 -70.77 -23.53 -26.72
CA LYS A 2 -70.44 -22.10 -26.92
C LYS A 2 -69.24 -21.58 -26.10
N ASN A 3 -68.84 -22.25 -25.01
CA ASN A 3 -67.71 -21.80 -24.17
C ASN A 3 -66.33 -22.37 -24.54
N LEU A 4 -66.24 -23.33 -25.48
CA LEU A 4 -64.95 -23.87 -25.94
C LEU A 4 -64.39 -23.11 -27.16
N LYS A 5 -65.25 -22.43 -27.94
CA LYS A 5 -64.84 -21.66 -29.13
C LYS A 5 -64.26 -20.27 -28.79
N SER A 6 -64.59 -19.70 -27.63
CA SER A 6 -64.00 -18.42 -27.18
C SER A 6 -62.63 -18.61 -26.51
N ALA A 7 -62.40 -19.73 -25.82
CA ALA A 7 -61.09 -20.03 -25.24
C ALA A 7 -60.02 -20.33 -26.30
N ILE A 8 -60.39 -21.00 -27.40
CA ILE A 8 -59.46 -21.32 -28.50
C ILE A 8 -59.10 -20.08 -29.33
N ARG A 9 -60.01 -19.08 -29.46
CA ARG A 9 -59.69 -17.82 -30.15
C ARG A 9 -58.74 -16.91 -29.36
N ILE A 10 -58.78 -16.93 -28.02
CA ILE A 10 -57.86 -16.15 -27.18
C ILE A 10 -56.46 -16.78 -27.18
N ILE A 11 -56.35 -18.11 -27.21
CA ILE A 11 -55.06 -18.81 -27.27
C ILE A 11 -54.38 -18.66 -28.65
N LEU A 12 -55.14 -18.62 -29.75
CA LEU A 12 -54.60 -18.39 -31.09
C LEU A 12 -54.17 -16.93 -31.35
N ILE A 13 -54.83 -15.95 -30.73
CA ILE A 13 -54.41 -14.53 -30.81
C ILE A 13 -53.17 -14.29 -29.94
N LEU A 14 -53.04 -14.96 -28.78
CA LEU A 14 -51.80 -14.93 -28.00
C LEU A 14 -50.63 -15.64 -28.70
N ALA A 15 -50.89 -16.71 -29.47
CA ALA A 15 -49.84 -17.42 -30.21
C ALA A 15 -49.36 -16.68 -31.48
N MET A 16 -50.20 -15.86 -32.11
CA MET A 16 -49.80 -15.04 -33.28
C MET A 16 -49.12 -13.72 -32.92
N LEU A 17 -49.17 -13.27 -31.66
CA LEU A 17 -48.42 -12.11 -31.17
C LEU A 17 -47.00 -12.46 -30.70
N VAL A 18 -46.63 -13.74 -30.66
CA VAL A 18 -45.28 -14.21 -30.26
C VAL A 18 -44.39 -14.46 -31.49
N SER A 19 -44.90 -14.28 -32.71
CA SER A 19 -44.16 -14.57 -33.94
C SER A 19 -44.07 -13.36 -34.87
N PHE A 20 -43.68 -12.19 -34.37
CA PHE A 20 -43.11 -11.07 -35.15
C PHE A 20 -42.55 -10.01 -34.20
N VAL A 21 -41.67 -10.40 -33.28
CA VAL A 21 -40.68 -9.47 -32.73
C VAL A 21 -39.44 -9.71 -33.58
N PRO A 22 -38.93 -8.73 -34.34
CA PRO A 22 -37.61 -8.87 -34.92
C PRO A 22 -36.66 -9.22 -33.78
N ASN A 23 -35.71 -10.12 -34.00
CA ASN A 23 -34.55 -10.25 -33.12
C ASN A 23 -33.83 -8.89 -33.07
N LEU A 24 -34.34 -7.96 -32.27
CA LEU A 24 -33.53 -6.98 -31.58
C LEU A 24 -32.82 -7.81 -30.52
N THR A 25 -31.75 -8.48 -30.94
CA THR A 25 -30.56 -8.47 -30.12
C THR A 25 -30.32 -7.00 -29.83
N LEU A 26 -30.79 -6.51 -28.68
CA LEU A 26 -29.95 -5.60 -27.94
C LEU A 26 -28.64 -6.37 -27.80
N SER A 27 -27.72 -6.18 -28.74
CA SER A 27 -26.36 -6.01 -28.29
C SER A 27 -26.52 -4.94 -27.22
N ALA A 28 -26.44 -5.35 -25.95
CA ALA A 28 -25.87 -4.43 -24.99
C ALA A 28 -24.63 -3.92 -25.73
N GLN A 29 -24.67 -2.66 -26.20
CA GLN A 29 -23.43 -1.98 -26.49
C GLN A 29 -22.67 -2.21 -25.20
N ALA A 30 -21.65 -3.08 -25.25
CA ALA A 30 -20.74 -3.22 -24.15
C ALA A 30 -20.36 -1.77 -23.84
N GLU A 31 -20.74 -1.30 -22.65
CA GLU A 31 -20.27 0.01 -22.22
C GLU A 31 -18.79 0.01 -22.52
N PRO A 32 -18.26 1.01 -23.26
CA PRO A 32 -16.88 0.99 -23.71
C PRO A 32 -16.04 0.66 -22.49
N GLU A 33 -15.25 -0.42 -22.56
CA GLU A 33 -14.49 -0.91 -21.41
C GLU A 33 -13.78 0.28 -20.77
N GLN A 34 -14.22 0.63 -19.57
CA GLN A 34 -13.77 1.86 -18.93
C GLN A 34 -12.29 1.69 -18.60
N LYS A 35 -11.40 2.26 -19.41
CA LYS A 35 -9.96 2.22 -19.15
C LYS A 35 -9.66 3.03 -17.88
N LEU A 36 -8.80 2.50 -17.01
CA LEU A 36 -8.24 3.28 -15.90
C LEU A 36 -7.39 4.43 -16.47
N GLU A 37 -7.64 5.65 -15.99
CA GLU A 37 -6.82 6.81 -16.34
C GLU A 37 -5.42 6.68 -15.73
N LEU A 38 -4.40 6.95 -16.52
CA LEU A 38 -3.02 7.10 -16.08
C LEU A 38 -2.64 8.58 -16.11
N HIS A 39 -2.55 9.16 -14.93
CA HIS A 39 -2.10 10.53 -14.70
C HIS A 39 -0.71 10.52 -14.05
N ALA A 40 0.10 11.56 -14.25
CA ALA A 40 1.35 11.74 -13.52
C ALA A 40 1.70 13.21 -13.28
N PHE A 41 2.44 13.44 -12.19
CA PHE A 41 3.05 14.74 -11.93
C PHE A 41 4.46 14.81 -12.53
N TYR A 42 4.74 15.90 -13.24
CA TYR A 42 6.05 16.26 -13.77
C TYR A 42 6.67 17.37 -12.90
N PRO A 43 7.72 17.09 -12.12
CA PRO A 43 8.31 18.06 -11.19
C PRO A 43 9.27 19.04 -11.89
N ALA A 44 9.59 20.17 -11.26
CA ALA A 44 10.41 21.23 -11.84
C ALA A 44 11.90 20.85 -12.01
N GLN A 45 12.41 19.93 -11.19
CA GLN A 45 13.85 19.61 -11.12
C GLN A 45 14.30 18.62 -12.21
N VAL A 46 13.44 18.33 -13.19
CA VAL A 46 13.64 17.21 -14.12
C VAL A 46 13.80 17.71 -15.54
N THR A 47 14.91 17.28 -16.14
CA THR A 47 15.24 17.59 -17.53
C THR A 47 14.37 16.79 -18.50
N PHE A 48 13.85 17.45 -19.51
CA PHE A 48 13.13 16.81 -20.59
C PHE A 48 14.07 15.89 -21.39
N SER A 49 13.69 14.62 -21.52
CA SER A 49 14.53 13.56 -22.09
C SER A 49 13.72 12.53 -22.89
N GLU A 50 14.38 11.65 -23.64
CA GLU A 50 13.72 10.56 -24.37
C GLU A 50 12.94 9.61 -23.43
N SER A 51 13.43 9.37 -22.21
CA SER A 51 12.69 8.60 -21.21
C SER A 51 11.40 9.30 -20.79
N MET A 52 11.44 10.63 -20.58
CA MET A 52 10.23 11.39 -20.28
C MET A 52 9.24 11.39 -21.45
N LYS A 53 9.72 11.46 -22.69
CA LYS A 53 8.90 11.32 -23.89
C LYS A 53 8.18 9.97 -23.94
N LYS A 54 8.91 8.87 -23.73
CA LYS A 54 8.36 7.51 -23.62
C LYS A 54 7.24 7.47 -22.59
N TYR A 55 7.42 8.09 -21.43
CA TYR A 55 6.39 8.06 -20.39
C TYR A 55 5.17 8.89 -20.76
N ILE A 56 5.38 10.12 -21.23
CA ILE A 56 4.30 11.03 -21.66
C ILE A 56 3.43 10.39 -22.75
N ASP A 57 4.02 9.61 -23.66
CA ASP A 57 3.30 8.91 -24.73
C ASP A 57 2.19 7.97 -24.22
N GLU A 58 2.35 7.39 -23.03
CA GLU A 58 1.41 6.44 -22.44
C GLU A 58 0.42 7.08 -21.46
N LEU A 59 0.71 8.28 -20.94
CA LEU A 59 -0.18 9.00 -20.01
C LEU A 59 -1.47 9.42 -20.71
N ASP A 60 -2.56 9.54 -19.96
CA ASP A 60 -3.79 10.20 -20.43
C ASP A 60 -3.75 11.70 -20.10
N SER A 61 -3.14 12.08 -18.97
CA SER A 61 -2.98 13.47 -18.52
C SER A 61 -1.67 13.70 -17.74
N VAL A 62 -1.16 14.94 -17.77
CA VAL A 62 0.12 15.33 -17.12
C VAL A 62 -0.04 16.64 -16.35
N SER A 63 0.22 16.61 -15.04
CA SER A 63 0.22 17.80 -14.20
C SER A 63 1.64 18.27 -13.92
N PHE A 64 1.93 19.53 -14.23
CA PHE A 64 3.25 20.11 -14.05
C PHE A 64 3.35 20.79 -12.68
N ALA A 65 4.17 20.24 -11.78
CA ALA A 65 4.35 20.72 -10.39
C ALA A 65 5.25 21.94 -10.32
N TRP A 66 4.77 23.05 -10.90
CA TRP A 66 5.55 24.25 -11.15
C TRP A 66 4.93 25.54 -10.59
N GLY A 67 3.73 25.47 -10.02
CA GLY A 67 3.08 26.61 -9.37
C GLY A 67 3.09 26.47 -7.86
N ARG A 68 3.27 27.60 -7.17
CA ARG A 68 3.08 27.71 -5.72
C ARG A 68 2.26 28.94 -5.37
N MET A 69 1.41 28.81 -4.36
CA MET A 69 0.62 29.92 -3.82
C MET A 69 0.98 30.15 -2.35
N TYR A 70 1.27 31.42 -2.03
CA TYR A 70 1.52 31.89 -0.68
C TYR A 70 0.32 32.68 -0.15
N ALA A 71 0.32 32.95 1.15
CA ALA A 71 -0.68 33.79 1.79
C ALA A 71 -0.71 35.22 1.21
N ASP A 72 0.47 35.74 0.83
CA ASP A 72 0.59 36.99 0.09
C ASP A 72 0.33 36.74 -1.40
N LEU A 73 -0.78 37.31 -1.88
CA LEU A 73 -1.27 37.14 -3.24
C LEU A 73 -0.90 38.32 -4.17
N ASP A 74 -0.08 39.27 -3.72
CA ASP A 74 0.36 40.39 -4.57
C ASP A 74 1.14 39.92 -5.80
N GLN A 75 1.82 38.77 -5.69
CA GLN A 75 2.52 38.10 -6.79
C GLN A 75 1.67 37.02 -7.50
N GLY A 76 0.45 36.77 -7.03
CA GLY A 76 -0.41 35.72 -7.55
C GLY A 76 0.17 34.31 -7.36
N VAL A 77 0.13 33.50 -8.42
CA VAL A 77 0.74 32.15 -8.45
C VAL A 77 2.22 32.30 -8.82
N VAL A 78 3.11 31.88 -7.93
CA VAL A 78 4.55 31.95 -8.15
C VAL A 78 5.00 30.75 -8.98
N THR A 79 5.59 31.02 -10.13
CA THR A 79 6.18 30.02 -11.05
C THR A 79 7.67 30.27 -11.31
N GLU A 80 8.30 31.15 -10.52
CA GLU A 80 9.69 31.55 -10.63
C GLU A 80 10.54 30.95 -9.50
N LEU A 81 11.77 30.55 -9.83
CA LEU A 81 12.70 29.93 -8.91
C LEU A 81 13.28 30.96 -7.91
N GLY A 82 13.31 30.59 -6.63
CA GLY A 82 13.91 31.35 -5.53
C GLY A 82 13.00 32.42 -4.91
N ILE A 83 11.91 32.81 -5.58
CA ILE A 83 10.98 33.83 -5.08
C ILE A 83 10.21 33.31 -3.86
N ASN A 84 10.21 34.08 -2.77
CA ASN A 84 9.57 33.72 -1.49
C ASN A 84 10.01 32.35 -0.95
N GLY A 85 11.25 31.93 -1.23
CA GLY A 85 11.77 30.62 -0.82
C GLY A 85 11.32 29.45 -1.69
N ASN A 86 10.74 29.72 -2.86
CA ASN A 86 10.30 28.70 -3.79
C ASN A 86 11.48 28.01 -4.48
N THR A 87 11.89 26.85 -3.97
CA THR A 87 12.98 26.07 -4.58
C THR A 87 12.47 24.85 -5.36
N MET A 88 11.16 24.59 -5.29
CA MET A 88 10.59 23.33 -5.76
C MET A 88 9.58 23.45 -6.91
N PHE A 89 8.92 24.60 -7.05
CA PHE A 89 7.77 24.76 -7.93
C PHE A 89 8.00 25.94 -8.89
N TYR A 90 8.69 25.72 -9.99
CA TYR A 90 9.01 26.78 -10.94
C TYR A 90 8.94 26.26 -12.37
N TYR A 91 8.83 27.15 -13.35
CA TYR A 91 9.02 26.78 -14.75
C TYR A 91 10.49 26.48 -15.01
N PRO A 92 10.88 25.22 -15.30
CA PRO A 92 12.26 24.88 -15.63
C PRO A 92 12.68 25.53 -16.95
N ALA A 93 13.98 25.62 -17.22
CA ALA A 93 14.49 26.32 -18.41
C ALA A 93 13.93 25.75 -19.73
N ASP A 94 13.65 24.45 -19.79
CA ASP A 94 13.13 23.70 -20.93
C ASP A 94 11.61 23.48 -20.89
N TYR A 95 10.87 24.18 -20.02
CA TYR A 95 9.44 23.94 -19.79
C TYR A 95 8.60 23.95 -21.08
N THR A 96 8.89 24.84 -22.04
CA THR A 96 8.11 24.90 -23.27
C THR A 96 8.25 23.66 -24.14
N ASP A 97 9.38 22.97 -24.10
CA ASP A 97 9.63 21.80 -24.95
C ASP A 97 8.80 20.60 -24.51
N VAL A 98 8.75 20.34 -23.20
CA VAL A 98 7.92 19.26 -22.65
C VAL A 98 6.42 19.56 -22.82
N LEU A 99 6.01 20.83 -22.66
CA LEU A 99 4.63 21.23 -22.90
C LEU A 99 4.21 21.05 -24.37
N LYS A 100 5.06 21.47 -25.33
CA LYS A 100 4.82 21.27 -26.77
C LYS A 100 4.72 19.79 -27.09
N TYR A 101 5.62 18.99 -26.53
CA TYR A 101 5.64 17.55 -26.75
C TYR A 101 4.35 16.89 -26.25
N ALA A 102 3.96 17.13 -24.99
CA ALA A 102 2.74 16.58 -24.42
C ALA A 102 1.49 16.98 -25.25
N LYS A 103 1.40 18.24 -25.67
CA LYS A 103 0.33 18.70 -26.56
C LYS A 103 0.35 18.02 -27.94
N SER A 104 1.53 17.82 -28.53
CA SER A 104 1.67 17.11 -29.81
C SER A 104 1.20 15.66 -29.75
N LYS A 105 1.17 15.07 -28.56
CA LYS A 105 0.67 13.73 -28.26
C LYS A 105 -0.77 13.71 -27.76
N ASN A 106 -1.49 14.83 -27.90
CA ASN A 106 -2.87 15.04 -27.46
C ASN A 106 -3.09 14.78 -25.97
N LYS A 107 -2.08 15.03 -25.14
CA LYS A 107 -2.18 14.84 -23.68
C LYS A 107 -2.84 16.05 -23.06
N SER A 108 -3.74 15.80 -22.11
CA SER A 108 -4.33 16.89 -21.32
C SER A 108 -3.30 17.36 -20.31
N ILE A 109 -2.95 18.64 -20.34
CA ILE A 109 -1.91 19.21 -19.46
C ILE A 109 -2.50 20.14 -18.41
N GLN A 110 -2.02 20.06 -17.17
CA GLN A 110 -2.48 20.90 -16.06
C GLN A 110 -1.29 21.60 -15.41
N LEU A 111 -1.50 22.80 -14.89
CA LEU A 111 -0.57 23.39 -13.93
C LEU A 111 -0.96 22.94 -12.53
N ASN A 112 -0.05 22.32 -11.78
CA ASN A 112 -0.26 22.07 -10.35
C ASN A 112 0.15 23.31 -9.53
N ILE A 113 -0.67 23.66 -8.56
CA ILE A 113 -0.46 24.78 -7.64
C ILE A 113 -0.45 24.24 -6.21
N PHE A 114 0.75 24.16 -5.66
CA PHE A 114 0.97 23.76 -4.28
C PHE A 114 0.71 24.92 -3.31
N SER A 115 0.09 24.62 -2.17
CA SER A 115 0.11 25.49 -0.99
C SER A 115 0.12 24.65 0.29
N ASP A 116 0.94 25.03 1.27
CA ASP A 116 0.86 24.40 2.59
C ASP A 116 -0.32 24.94 3.40
N SER A 117 -0.67 24.24 4.48
CA SER A 117 -1.85 24.56 5.29
C SER A 117 -1.81 25.95 5.89
N VAL A 118 -0.63 26.47 6.23
CA VAL A 118 -0.48 27.82 6.80
C VAL A 118 -0.87 28.87 5.77
N ASN A 119 -0.35 28.76 4.54
CA ASN A 119 -0.69 29.66 3.46
C ASN A 119 -2.16 29.52 3.03
N ALA A 120 -2.66 28.29 2.90
CA ALA A 120 -4.04 28.03 2.53
C ALA A 120 -5.04 28.59 3.55
N ILE A 121 -4.81 28.43 4.86
CA ILE A 121 -5.71 28.94 5.92
C ILE A 121 -5.70 30.48 5.96
N ALA A 122 -4.64 31.14 5.49
CA ALA A 122 -4.61 32.60 5.34
C ALA A 122 -5.45 33.10 4.15
N ILE A 123 -5.86 32.21 3.23
CA ILE A 123 -6.65 32.54 2.04
C ILE A 123 -8.10 32.11 2.22
N LEU A 124 -8.32 30.83 2.52
CA LEU A 124 -9.62 30.16 2.41
C LEU A 124 -10.77 30.82 3.19
N PRO A 125 -10.59 31.33 4.43
CA PRO A 125 -11.71 31.93 5.17
C PRO A 125 -12.07 33.35 4.72
N TYR A 126 -11.17 34.05 4.03
CA TYR A 126 -11.31 35.48 3.75
C TYR A 126 -11.72 35.71 2.30
N GLU A 127 -12.90 36.29 2.09
CA GLU A 127 -13.50 36.47 0.76
C GLU A 127 -12.60 37.26 -0.21
N GLU A 128 -11.99 38.36 0.24
CA GLU A 128 -11.07 39.13 -0.59
C GLU A 128 -9.87 38.29 -1.06
N GLN A 129 -9.29 37.51 -0.16
CA GLN A 129 -8.14 36.66 -0.47
C GLN A 129 -8.53 35.49 -1.37
N ARG A 130 -9.66 34.83 -1.12
CA ARG A 130 -10.21 33.81 -2.04
C ARG A 130 -10.42 34.38 -3.44
N ASN A 131 -11.02 35.57 -3.55
CA ASN A 131 -11.26 36.22 -4.83
C ASN A 131 -9.95 36.55 -5.56
N LYS A 132 -8.93 37.04 -4.84
CA LYS A 132 -7.57 37.26 -5.39
C LYS A 132 -6.94 35.96 -5.88
N ALA A 133 -7.02 34.89 -5.10
CA ALA A 133 -6.47 33.59 -5.45
C ALA A 133 -7.16 33.00 -6.69
N VAL A 134 -8.50 33.00 -6.73
CA VAL A 134 -9.28 32.55 -7.90
C VAL A 134 -8.91 33.37 -9.13
N LYS A 135 -8.83 34.71 -9.00
CA LYS A 135 -8.45 35.59 -10.10
C LYS A 135 -7.05 35.27 -10.62
N ALA A 136 -6.06 35.14 -9.75
CA ALA A 136 -4.68 34.83 -10.12
C ALA A 136 -4.58 33.51 -10.91
N ILE A 137 -5.28 32.47 -10.46
CA ILE A 137 -5.32 31.16 -11.15
C ILE A 137 -5.98 31.30 -12.52
N VAL A 138 -7.13 31.96 -12.60
CA VAL A 138 -7.90 32.12 -13.85
C VAL A 138 -7.13 32.96 -14.87
N GLU A 139 -6.48 34.04 -14.45
CA GLU A 139 -5.64 34.87 -15.33
C GLU A 139 -4.45 34.09 -15.86
N LEU A 140 -3.78 33.31 -15.02
CA LEU A 140 -2.69 32.43 -15.46
C LEU A 140 -3.17 31.46 -16.55
N LEU A 141 -4.31 30.79 -16.37
CA LEU A 141 -4.81 29.79 -17.32
C LEU A 141 -5.41 30.38 -18.61
N LYS A 142 -5.78 31.66 -18.61
CA LYS A 142 -6.17 32.41 -19.81
C LYS A 142 -4.96 32.75 -20.68
N ASN A 143 -3.80 32.90 -20.06
CA ASN A 143 -2.56 33.22 -20.75
C ASN A 143 -1.86 31.96 -21.23
N GLU A 144 -0.97 32.13 -22.21
CA GLU A 144 -0.06 31.07 -22.61
C GLU A 144 0.94 30.78 -21.49
N ALA A 145 1.36 29.52 -21.33
CA ALA A 145 2.27 29.09 -20.27
C ALA A 145 3.66 29.75 -20.36
N GLY A 146 3.96 30.43 -21.47
CA GLY A 146 5.19 31.16 -21.72
C GLY A 146 5.04 32.15 -22.87
N ASN A 147 5.69 33.32 -22.79
CA ASN A 147 5.60 34.39 -23.78
C ASN A 147 5.97 33.89 -25.19
N GLY A 148 5.00 33.93 -26.11
CA GLY A 148 5.10 33.48 -27.50
C GLY A 148 5.13 31.97 -27.70
N SER A 149 4.80 31.17 -26.68
CA SER A 149 4.79 29.70 -26.79
C SER A 149 3.61 29.15 -27.60
N GLY A 150 2.47 29.85 -27.58
CA GLY A 150 1.19 29.39 -28.15
C GLY A 150 0.56 28.23 -27.39
N ILE A 151 1.04 27.91 -26.17
CA ILE A 151 0.59 26.75 -25.40
C ILE A 151 -0.26 27.20 -24.22
N TYR A 152 -1.41 26.57 -24.05
CA TYR A 152 -2.32 26.82 -22.94
C TYR A 152 -2.51 25.54 -22.13
N PHE A 153 -2.47 25.66 -20.81
CA PHE A 153 -2.88 24.57 -19.92
C PHE A 153 -4.36 24.25 -20.12
N ASP A 154 -4.73 22.98 -20.05
CA ASP A 154 -6.13 22.53 -20.13
C ASP A 154 -6.86 22.65 -18.79
N GLY A 155 -6.12 22.88 -17.70
CA GLY A 155 -6.67 23.01 -16.37
C GLY A 155 -5.62 23.26 -15.31
N VAL A 156 -6.04 23.09 -14.06
CA VAL A 156 -5.21 23.26 -12.86
C VAL A 156 -5.40 22.08 -11.92
N VAL A 157 -4.35 21.73 -11.18
CA VAL A 157 -4.47 20.93 -9.97
C VAL A 157 -4.32 21.85 -8.76
N ILE A 158 -5.30 21.82 -7.86
CA ILE A 158 -5.18 22.48 -6.55
C ILE A 158 -4.65 21.45 -5.56
N ASP A 159 -3.47 21.73 -5.03
CA ASP A 159 -2.70 20.86 -4.15
C ASP A 159 -2.44 21.58 -2.83
N PHE A 160 -3.53 21.77 -2.08
CA PHE A 160 -3.50 22.45 -0.78
C PHE A 160 -3.37 21.39 0.30
N GLU A 161 -2.17 21.31 0.87
CA GLU A 161 -1.75 20.20 1.72
C GLU A 161 -1.87 20.51 3.20
N GLY A 162 -2.17 19.48 3.99
CA GLY A 162 -2.13 19.55 5.45
C GLY A 162 -3.33 20.21 6.11
N LEU A 163 -4.48 20.32 5.43
CA LEU A 163 -5.66 20.98 5.98
C LEU A 163 -6.27 20.18 7.14
N GLN A 164 -6.68 20.89 8.19
CA GLN A 164 -7.28 20.32 9.39
C GLN A 164 -8.51 21.11 9.82
N ASP A 165 -9.57 20.41 10.20
CA ASP A 165 -10.73 20.98 10.90
C ASP A 165 -10.49 21.05 12.41
N LYS A 166 -9.34 20.58 12.89
CA LYS A 166 -8.96 20.62 14.31
C LYS A 166 -7.59 21.25 14.49
N ASP A 167 -7.44 22.00 15.56
CA ASP A 167 -6.15 22.57 15.95
C ASP A 167 -5.24 21.51 16.59
N ILE A 168 -4.00 21.90 16.91
CA ILE A 168 -3.02 21.01 17.55
C ILE A 168 -3.46 20.47 18.92
N SER A 169 -4.46 21.09 19.55
CA SER A 169 -5.06 20.63 20.81
C SER A 169 -6.26 19.69 20.61
N GLY A 170 -6.66 19.47 19.35
CA GLY A 170 -7.81 18.64 18.96
C GLY A 170 -9.16 19.37 19.00
N LYS A 171 -9.18 20.69 19.21
CA LYS A 171 -10.42 21.48 19.20
C LYS A 171 -10.79 21.85 17.77
N ASN A 172 -12.10 21.89 17.49
CA ASN A 172 -12.60 22.27 16.16
C ASN A 172 -12.15 23.70 15.81
N MET A 173 -11.48 23.83 14.66
CA MET A 173 -11.12 25.10 14.06
C MET A 173 -12.32 25.63 13.28
N ILE A 174 -13.03 26.59 13.88
CA ILE A 174 -14.12 27.30 13.24
C ILE A 174 -13.67 28.74 12.97
N ILE A 175 -13.57 29.10 11.69
CA ILE A 175 -13.15 30.43 11.24
C ILE A 175 -14.34 31.04 10.52
N GLY A 176 -14.79 32.23 10.91
CA GLY A 176 -15.95 32.88 10.27
C GLY A 176 -17.24 32.02 10.27
N GLY A 177 -17.41 31.15 11.27
CA GLY A 177 -18.59 30.28 11.41
C GLY A 177 -18.58 28.97 10.61
N LYS A 178 -17.48 28.65 9.91
CA LYS A 178 -17.34 27.39 9.15
C LYS A 178 -16.05 26.65 9.50
N SER A 179 -16.01 25.36 9.21
CA SER A 179 -14.80 24.55 9.29
C SER A 179 -13.80 24.89 8.16
N VAL A 180 -12.58 24.38 8.24
CA VAL A 180 -11.58 24.57 7.17
C VAL A 180 -12.02 23.82 5.91
N SER A 181 -12.56 22.61 6.06
CA SER A 181 -13.09 21.82 4.95
C SER A 181 -14.23 22.53 4.22
N ASP A 182 -15.14 23.19 4.94
CA ASP A 182 -16.22 23.98 4.33
C ASP A 182 -15.69 25.18 3.52
N TRP A 183 -14.68 25.89 4.03
CA TRP A 183 -14.04 26.99 3.30
C TRP A 183 -13.30 26.49 2.06
N TYR A 184 -12.66 25.32 2.16
CA TYR A 184 -11.99 24.71 1.01
C TYR A 184 -12.99 24.34 -0.08
N ILE A 185 -14.13 23.73 0.28
CA ILE A 185 -15.21 23.46 -0.69
C ILE A 185 -15.73 24.74 -1.33
N GLN A 186 -15.93 25.81 -0.54
CA GLN A 186 -16.37 27.08 -1.08
C GLN A 186 -15.38 27.63 -2.12
N PHE A 187 -14.08 27.66 -1.81
CA PHE A 187 -13.04 28.08 -2.74
C PHE A 187 -13.05 27.23 -4.03
N LEU A 188 -13.14 25.91 -3.92
CA LEU A 188 -13.15 25.02 -5.08
C LEU A 188 -14.38 25.24 -5.98
N LYS A 189 -15.56 25.52 -5.39
CA LYS A 189 -16.78 25.85 -6.14
C LYS A 189 -16.68 27.20 -6.84
N GLU A 190 -16.16 28.21 -6.15
CA GLU A 190 -15.89 29.55 -6.72
C GLU A 190 -14.91 29.44 -7.90
N LEU A 191 -13.83 28.69 -7.74
CA LEU A 191 -12.85 28.44 -8.80
C LEU A 191 -13.47 27.66 -9.96
N LYS A 192 -14.16 26.54 -9.70
CA LYS A 192 -14.77 25.69 -10.74
C LYS A 192 -15.75 26.48 -11.60
N ALA A 193 -16.54 27.38 -11.01
CA ALA A 193 -17.46 28.24 -11.75
C ALA A 193 -16.72 29.12 -12.77
N GLN A 194 -15.60 29.73 -12.38
CA GLN A 194 -14.77 30.54 -13.29
C GLN A 194 -14.08 29.69 -14.35
N LEU A 195 -13.53 28.53 -13.98
CA LEU A 195 -12.85 27.62 -14.91
C LEU A 195 -13.78 27.09 -16.00
N ASN A 196 -15.04 26.78 -15.65
CA ASN A 196 -16.06 26.38 -16.64
C ASN A 196 -16.29 27.48 -17.68
N GLY A 197 -16.27 28.76 -17.29
CA GLY A 197 -16.43 29.90 -18.18
C GLY A 197 -15.28 30.08 -19.20
N ILE A 198 -14.13 29.45 -18.96
CA ILE A 198 -12.97 29.45 -19.86
C ILE A 198 -12.59 28.05 -20.37
N ASN A 199 -13.51 27.08 -20.23
CA ASN A 199 -13.33 25.69 -20.65
C ASN A 199 -12.04 25.04 -20.10
N LYS A 200 -11.78 25.22 -18.80
CA LYS A 200 -10.63 24.63 -18.10
C LYS A 200 -11.09 23.59 -17.07
N LYS A 201 -10.24 22.59 -16.85
CA LYS A 201 -10.46 21.51 -15.88
C LYS A 201 -9.95 21.91 -14.49
N LEU A 202 -10.61 21.37 -13.46
CA LEU A 202 -10.21 21.43 -12.06
C LEU A 202 -9.90 20.02 -11.57
N TYR A 203 -8.64 19.77 -11.26
CA TYR A 203 -8.20 18.59 -10.52
C TYR A 203 -7.89 19.04 -9.09
N VAL A 204 -8.03 18.15 -8.11
CA VAL A 204 -7.77 18.46 -6.69
C VAL A 204 -6.98 17.33 -6.08
N ALA A 205 -5.77 17.61 -5.59
CA ALA A 205 -4.99 16.69 -4.79
C ALA A 205 -5.36 16.86 -3.31
N VAL A 206 -5.53 15.74 -2.60
CA VAL A 206 -5.96 15.73 -1.20
C VAL A 206 -5.15 14.73 -0.39
N ASN A 207 -4.78 15.11 0.84
CA ASN A 207 -4.20 14.15 1.78
C ASN A 207 -5.29 13.17 2.31
N PRO A 208 -4.90 11.97 2.78
CA PRO A 208 -5.80 10.96 3.33
C PRO A 208 -6.54 11.42 4.59
N LEU A 209 -7.83 11.09 4.73
CA LEU A 209 -8.61 11.41 5.94
C LEU A 209 -8.10 10.72 7.22
N LEU A 210 -7.15 9.80 7.08
CA LEU A 210 -6.49 9.09 8.18
C LEU A 210 -5.81 10.03 9.18
N ASN A 211 -5.14 11.06 8.66
CA ASN A 211 -4.38 12.03 9.45
C ASN A 211 -4.88 13.47 9.26
N TYR A 212 -5.76 13.71 8.29
CA TYR A 212 -6.20 15.05 7.90
C TYR A 212 -7.72 15.15 7.91
N SER A 213 -8.23 16.22 8.50
CA SER A 213 -9.68 16.41 8.64
C SER A 213 -10.24 17.53 7.78
N GLY A 214 -9.39 18.35 7.16
CA GLY A 214 -9.80 19.53 6.39
C GLY A 214 -10.30 19.25 4.96
N TYR A 215 -10.78 18.03 4.66
CA TYR A 215 -11.24 17.65 3.32
C TYR A 215 -12.61 16.97 3.36
N ASN A 216 -13.53 17.45 2.53
CA ASN A 216 -14.82 16.79 2.30
C ASN A 216 -14.77 16.05 0.96
N TYR A 217 -14.40 14.76 0.98
CA TYR A 217 -14.20 13.95 -0.23
C TYR A 217 -15.43 13.89 -1.15
N GLY A 218 -16.64 13.80 -0.59
CA GLY A 218 -17.87 13.74 -1.38
C GLY A 218 -18.08 15.00 -2.21
N GLU A 219 -18.00 16.17 -1.56
CA GLU A 219 -18.16 17.46 -2.21
C GLU A 219 -17.00 17.78 -3.18
N ILE A 220 -15.77 17.40 -2.84
CA ILE A 220 -14.61 17.55 -3.75
C ILE A 220 -14.82 16.71 -5.01
N ALA A 221 -15.15 15.43 -4.88
CA ALA A 221 -15.36 14.55 -6.03
C ALA A 221 -16.57 14.96 -6.89
N ALA A 222 -17.59 15.57 -6.28
CA ALA A 222 -18.75 16.13 -7.00
C ALA A 222 -18.38 17.41 -7.77
N THR A 223 -17.48 18.24 -7.23
CA THR A 223 -17.10 19.55 -7.78
C THR A 223 -15.99 19.46 -8.82
N ALA A 224 -14.95 18.68 -8.54
CA ALA A 224 -13.77 18.55 -9.38
C ALA A 224 -13.99 17.60 -10.57
N ASP A 225 -13.23 17.81 -11.65
CA ASP A 225 -13.19 16.86 -12.77
C ASP A 225 -12.41 15.60 -12.38
N LYS A 226 -11.38 15.76 -11.52
CA LYS A 226 -10.65 14.65 -10.88
C LYS A 226 -10.27 14.97 -9.44
N MET A 227 -10.33 13.97 -8.56
CA MET A 227 -9.79 14.02 -7.21
C MET A 227 -8.63 13.02 -7.09
N ILE A 228 -7.45 13.50 -6.70
CA ILE A 228 -6.23 12.70 -6.55
C ILE A 228 -5.97 12.50 -5.06
N VAL A 229 -5.97 11.25 -4.58
CA VAL A 229 -5.78 10.94 -3.16
C VAL A 229 -4.33 10.52 -2.92
N MET A 230 -3.61 11.29 -2.11
CA MET A 230 -2.18 11.13 -1.82
C MET A 230 -1.93 10.14 -0.68
N ALA A 231 -2.36 8.89 -0.87
CA ALA A 231 -2.27 7.83 0.14
C ALA A 231 -0.90 7.13 0.16
N HIS A 232 0.14 7.90 0.50
CA HIS A 232 1.53 7.46 0.66
C HIS A 232 2.22 8.25 1.78
N ASP A 233 3.53 8.10 1.90
CA ASP A 233 4.41 8.76 2.89
C ASP A 233 4.06 8.38 4.35
N TYR A 234 3.74 7.10 4.54
CA TYR A 234 3.39 6.55 5.85
C TYR A 234 4.60 6.00 6.62
N GLU A 235 5.77 5.99 6.01
CA GLU A 235 6.98 5.47 6.63
C GLU A 235 7.43 6.34 7.81
N PRO A 236 8.14 5.76 8.79
CA PRO A 236 8.75 6.52 9.86
C PRO A 236 9.74 7.57 9.34
N VAL A 237 9.67 8.77 9.91
CA VAL A 237 10.65 9.85 9.71
C VAL A 237 11.55 10.03 10.93
N THR A 238 11.64 9.00 11.77
CA THR A 238 12.40 8.97 13.03
C THR A 238 13.51 7.92 12.96
N VAL A 239 14.49 8.02 13.86
CA VAL A 239 15.40 6.91 14.10
C VAL A 239 14.61 5.67 14.52
N LEU A 240 15.07 4.50 14.12
CA LEU A 240 14.46 3.22 14.44
C LEU A 240 15.47 2.31 15.11
N ASP A 241 15.02 1.48 16.05
CA ASP A 241 15.83 0.39 16.56
C ASP A 241 15.89 -0.79 15.56
N LYS A 242 16.87 -1.68 15.73
CA LYS A 242 17.02 -2.86 14.89
C LYS A 242 15.77 -3.75 14.94
N GLY A 243 15.21 -3.97 16.12
CA GLY A 243 14.04 -4.83 16.30
C GLY A 243 12.84 -4.32 15.49
N GLN A 244 12.65 -3.02 15.46
CA GLN A 244 11.67 -2.27 14.69
C GLN A 244 11.85 -2.49 13.17
N VAL A 245 13.05 -2.25 12.64
CA VAL A 245 13.32 -2.42 11.20
C VAL A 245 13.27 -3.89 10.76
N MET A 246 13.65 -4.81 11.64
CA MET A 246 13.55 -6.24 11.37
C MET A 246 12.11 -6.72 11.19
N GLN A 247 11.09 -5.94 11.54
CA GLN A 247 9.69 -6.29 11.25
C GLN A 247 9.32 -6.15 9.77
N TYR A 248 10.08 -5.37 8.99
CA TYR A 248 9.91 -5.34 7.53
C TYR A 248 10.46 -6.61 6.88
N ALA A 249 11.56 -7.14 7.43
CA ALA A 249 12.27 -8.31 6.95
C ALA A 249 11.83 -9.64 7.57
N GLY A 250 11.27 -9.58 8.78
CA GLY A 250 10.96 -10.68 9.67
C GLY A 250 9.48 -10.76 9.99
N TYR A 251 9.04 -11.94 10.45
CA TYR A 251 7.62 -12.32 10.47
C TYR A 251 7.08 -12.38 11.90
N ASN A 252 7.87 -11.99 12.90
CA ASN A 252 7.60 -12.19 14.33
C ASN A 252 6.81 -11.07 15.03
N SER A 253 6.51 -9.95 14.37
CA SER A 253 5.74 -8.84 14.96
C SER A 253 4.26 -8.85 14.58
N LEU A 254 3.35 -8.78 15.57
CA LEU A 254 1.90 -8.56 15.39
C LEU A 254 1.52 -7.24 14.71
N SER A 255 2.40 -6.25 14.76
CA SER A 255 2.16 -4.92 14.17
C SER A 255 3.44 -4.48 13.46
N PRO A 256 3.66 -4.87 12.19
CA PRO A 256 4.79 -4.36 11.44
C PRO A 256 4.72 -2.83 11.36
N ILE A 257 5.87 -2.18 11.39
CA ILE A 257 5.96 -0.74 11.23
C ILE A 257 5.48 -0.38 9.82
N ASP A 258 4.85 0.79 9.69
CA ASP A 258 4.33 1.27 8.42
C ASP A 258 5.46 1.39 7.38
N GLY A 259 5.28 0.84 6.17
CA GLY A 259 6.22 1.05 5.06
C GLY A 259 6.01 2.40 4.37
N LEU A 260 6.56 2.58 3.16
CA LEU A 260 6.31 3.79 2.35
C LEU A 260 4.82 4.04 2.11
N ALA A 261 4.16 3.02 1.57
CA ALA A 261 2.73 3.03 1.30
C ALA A 261 2.14 1.64 1.59
N PRO A 262 2.08 1.21 2.87
CA PRO A 262 1.65 -0.13 3.23
C PRO A 262 0.18 -0.31 2.86
N ILE A 263 -0.15 -1.45 2.26
CA ILE A 263 -1.47 -1.66 1.65
C ILE A 263 -2.63 -1.46 2.64
N LYS A 264 -2.40 -1.74 3.93
CA LYS A 264 -3.42 -1.56 4.98
C LYS A 264 -3.80 -0.09 5.19
N LYS A 265 -2.84 0.83 5.19
CA LYS A 265 -3.11 2.28 5.31
C LYS A 265 -3.85 2.81 4.09
N ILE A 266 -3.42 2.38 2.90
CA ILE A 266 -4.10 2.74 1.67
C ILE A 266 -5.53 2.19 1.67
N LYS A 267 -5.73 0.95 2.11
CA LYS A 267 -7.08 0.36 2.23
C LYS A 267 -7.98 1.15 3.19
N LEU A 268 -7.45 1.66 4.30
CA LEU A 268 -8.22 2.55 5.18
C LEU A 268 -8.64 3.83 4.45
N ALA A 269 -7.73 4.45 3.68
CA ALA A 269 -8.07 5.58 2.82
C ALA A 269 -9.12 5.21 1.75
N MET A 270 -9.05 4.00 1.18
CA MET A 270 -10.05 3.52 0.21
C MET A 270 -11.43 3.30 0.85
N GLU A 271 -11.49 2.83 2.10
CA GLU A 271 -12.75 2.73 2.86
C GLU A 271 -13.34 4.12 3.15
N ASP A 272 -12.51 5.12 3.46
CA ASP A 272 -12.96 6.50 3.61
C ASP A 272 -13.51 7.07 2.30
N ILE A 273 -12.86 6.82 1.16
CA ILE A 273 -13.38 7.20 -0.16
C ILE A 273 -14.74 6.54 -0.40
N LYS A 274 -14.83 5.22 -0.22
CA LYS A 274 -16.07 4.46 -0.45
C LYS A 274 -17.22 4.90 0.47
N LYS A 275 -16.91 5.33 1.69
CA LYS A 275 -17.89 5.82 2.65
C LYS A 275 -18.40 7.21 2.32
N ASN A 276 -17.53 8.10 1.85
CA ASN A 276 -17.82 9.53 1.74
C ASN A 276 -18.06 10.00 0.29
N VAL A 277 -17.69 9.23 -0.73
CA VAL A 277 -17.87 9.58 -2.15
C VAL A 277 -19.02 8.78 -2.74
N ASP A 278 -19.96 9.48 -3.36
CA ASP A 278 -21.05 8.85 -4.10
C ASP A 278 -20.52 7.94 -5.20
N LYS A 279 -21.15 6.77 -5.37
CA LYS A 279 -20.74 5.76 -6.36
C LYS A 279 -20.61 6.34 -7.78
N ALA A 280 -21.46 7.30 -8.15
CA ALA A 280 -21.43 7.96 -9.45
C ALA A 280 -20.16 8.81 -9.69
N ASN A 281 -19.48 9.21 -8.62
CA ASN A 281 -18.28 10.05 -8.65
C ASN A 281 -16.98 9.25 -8.44
N LEU A 282 -17.02 7.94 -8.13
CA LEU A 282 -15.82 7.13 -7.91
C LEU A 282 -14.89 7.09 -9.15
N SER A 283 -15.45 7.15 -10.35
CA SER A 283 -14.70 7.24 -11.61
C SER A 283 -13.92 8.55 -11.80
N ARG A 284 -14.15 9.54 -10.95
CA ARG A 284 -13.38 10.79 -10.90
C ARG A 284 -12.21 10.73 -9.92
N VAL A 285 -12.17 9.71 -9.08
CA VAL A 285 -11.14 9.56 -8.04
C VAL A 285 -9.96 8.77 -8.59
N MET A 286 -8.74 9.22 -8.30
CA MET A 286 -7.50 8.55 -8.63
C MET A 286 -6.68 8.32 -7.36
N LEU A 287 -6.11 7.13 -7.22
CA LEU A 287 -5.12 6.86 -6.17
C LEU A 287 -3.75 7.35 -6.64
N GLN A 288 -3.11 8.23 -5.88
CA GLN A 288 -1.72 8.58 -6.15
C GLN A 288 -0.77 7.50 -5.62
N ILE A 289 0.23 7.17 -6.42
CA ILE A 289 1.30 6.23 -6.10
C ILE A 289 2.61 7.03 -6.08
N ASN A 290 3.31 6.99 -4.95
CA ASN A 290 4.62 7.61 -4.80
C ASN A 290 5.75 6.62 -5.16
N PHE A 291 6.81 7.11 -5.83
CA PHE A 291 8.04 6.39 -6.14
C PHE A 291 9.22 6.96 -5.37
N ASP A 292 9.13 6.96 -4.05
CA ASP A 292 10.27 7.18 -3.17
C ASP A 292 10.85 5.85 -2.66
N ALA A 293 11.95 5.97 -1.93
CA ALA A 293 12.53 4.91 -1.13
C ALA A 293 12.93 5.45 0.24
N ALA A 294 12.87 4.61 1.26
CA ALA A 294 13.26 4.95 2.64
C ALA A 294 14.33 3.97 3.11
N GLN A 295 15.39 4.48 3.74
CA GLN A 295 16.52 3.69 4.17
C GLN A 295 16.99 4.06 5.57
N TRP A 296 17.35 3.04 6.35
CA TRP A 296 18.03 3.17 7.64
C TRP A 296 19.37 2.44 7.62
N ARG A 297 20.38 3.04 8.24
CA ARG A 297 21.71 2.47 8.40
C ARG A 297 22.01 2.19 9.87
N PHE A 298 22.69 1.08 10.11
CA PHE A 298 23.11 0.63 11.41
C PHE A 298 24.60 0.31 11.37
N GLU A 299 25.34 0.70 12.40
CA GLU A 299 26.73 0.28 12.53
C GLU A 299 26.82 -1.24 12.71
N ALA A 300 27.68 -1.88 11.93
CA ALA A 300 27.94 -3.31 12.06
C ALA A 300 29.41 -3.61 11.77
N ALA A 301 30.10 -4.30 12.70
CA ALA A 301 31.53 -4.59 12.56
C ALA A 301 31.88 -5.45 11.33
N SER A 302 30.93 -6.23 10.82
CA SER A 302 31.08 -7.01 9.59
C SER A 302 29.71 -7.44 9.04
N ALA A 303 29.72 -7.99 7.83
CA ALA A 303 28.52 -8.53 7.20
C ALA A 303 27.90 -9.74 7.97
N ASP A 304 28.65 -10.41 8.86
CA ASP A 304 28.14 -11.48 9.73
C ASP A 304 27.69 -10.99 11.11
N ALA A 305 27.93 -9.72 11.43
CA ALA A 305 27.65 -9.17 12.75
C ALA A 305 26.18 -8.80 12.94
N TRP A 306 25.37 -8.71 11.87
CA TRP A 306 23.97 -8.26 11.95
C TRP A 306 23.15 -9.03 12.99
N ASN A 307 23.23 -10.36 13.01
CA ASN A 307 22.48 -11.17 13.97
C ASN A 307 23.04 -11.09 15.40
N LYS A 308 24.24 -10.54 15.58
CA LYS A 308 24.95 -10.44 16.87
C LYS A 308 24.75 -9.08 17.56
N ILE A 309 24.35 -8.04 16.82
CA ILE A 309 24.09 -6.72 17.42
C ILE A 309 22.78 -6.74 18.23
N PRO A 310 22.72 -6.08 19.41
CA PRO A 310 21.50 -6.00 20.22
C PRO A 310 20.32 -5.41 19.46
N GLY A 311 19.10 -5.83 19.79
CA GLY A 311 17.86 -5.29 19.20
C GLY A 311 17.65 -3.80 19.48
N SER A 312 18.22 -3.27 20.58
CA SER A 312 18.13 -1.87 20.99
C SER A 312 19.08 -0.93 20.24
N VAL A 313 19.91 -1.43 19.32
CA VAL A 313 20.78 -0.58 18.49
C VAL A 313 19.90 0.26 17.58
N ILE A 314 20.09 1.57 17.60
CA ILE A 314 19.36 2.54 16.79
C ILE A 314 20.05 2.82 15.46
N SER A 315 19.27 3.27 14.48
CA SER A 315 19.79 3.75 13.20
C SER A 315 20.64 5.00 13.39
N MET A 316 21.64 5.17 12.53
CA MET A 316 22.58 6.30 12.52
C MET A 316 21.90 7.63 12.19
N GLU A 317 20.78 7.57 11.48
CA GLU A 317 19.98 8.72 11.08
C GLU A 317 18.49 8.40 11.13
N THR A 318 17.65 9.44 11.02
CA THR A 318 16.19 9.30 11.03
C THR A 318 15.67 8.58 9.80
N ARG A 319 15.92 9.11 8.59
CA ARG A 319 15.53 8.50 7.33
C ARG A 319 16.43 9.03 6.22
N ASN A 320 17.04 8.13 5.48
CA ASN A 320 17.66 8.43 4.19
C ASN A 320 16.70 8.10 3.05
N THR A 321 16.77 8.87 1.95
CA THR A 321 15.92 8.67 0.77
C THR A 321 16.77 8.38 -0.47
N PRO A 322 17.25 7.12 -0.65
CA PRO A 322 18.02 6.77 -1.83
C PRO A 322 17.16 6.87 -3.08
N THR A 323 17.74 7.28 -4.21
CA THR A 323 17.02 7.23 -5.49
C THR A 323 16.92 5.79 -5.99
N TYR A 324 15.95 5.51 -6.87
CA TYR A 324 15.90 4.21 -7.54
C TYR A 324 17.15 3.89 -8.36
N GLN A 325 17.83 4.91 -8.90
CA GLN A 325 19.13 4.72 -9.55
C GLN A 325 20.19 4.23 -8.57
N MET A 326 20.20 4.75 -7.34
CA MET A 326 21.08 4.23 -6.29
C MET A 326 20.73 2.79 -5.97
N LEU A 327 19.46 2.45 -5.76
CA LEU A 327 19.03 1.07 -5.50
C LEU A 327 19.39 0.12 -6.65
N TYR A 328 19.19 0.54 -7.90
CA TYR A 328 19.62 -0.20 -9.08
C TYR A 328 21.14 -0.45 -9.06
N ASN A 329 21.95 0.58 -8.81
CA ASN A 329 23.41 0.43 -8.74
C ASN A 329 23.84 -0.53 -7.62
N ARG A 330 23.13 -0.52 -6.48
CA ARG A 330 23.34 -1.51 -5.40
C ARG A 330 23.06 -2.92 -5.89
N ILE A 331 21.92 -3.12 -6.52
CA ILE A 331 21.44 -4.43 -6.99
C ILE A 331 22.36 -5.02 -8.06
N GLN A 332 22.83 -4.17 -8.99
CA GLN A 332 23.82 -4.55 -10.00
C GLN A 332 25.24 -4.65 -9.43
N ASN A 333 25.45 -4.19 -8.19
CA ASN A 333 26.73 -4.00 -7.53
C ASN A 333 27.74 -3.20 -8.38
N THR A 334 27.26 -2.28 -9.23
CA THR A 334 28.10 -1.42 -10.07
C THR A 334 28.82 -0.34 -9.27
N ASP A 335 28.31 -0.01 -8.08
CA ASP A 335 28.97 0.90 -7.15
C ASP A 335 29.96 0.22 -6.20
N GLY A 336 30.07 -1.12 -6.26
CA GLY A 336 31.03 -1.93 -5.52
C GLY A 336 30.86 -1.93 -4.00
N LYS A 337 29.78 -1.38 -3.43
CA LYS A 337 29.67 -1.25 -1.98
C LYS A 337 28.74 -2.28 -1.32
N ALA A 338 27.89 -2.99 -2.05
CA ALA A 338 26.93 -3.93 -1.44
C ALA A 338 27.49 -5.35 -1.30
N VAL A 339 27.45 -5.90 -0.08
CA VAL A 339 27.83 -7.28 0.25
C VAL A 339 26.70 -7.95 1.04
N LYS A 340 26.52 -9.27 0.86
CA LYS A 340 25.43 -10.06 1.47
C LYS A 340 24.05 -9.43 1.30
N MET A 341 23.75 -9.08 0.05
CA MET A 341 22.45 -8.54 -0.29
C MET A 341 21.36 -9.60 -0.10
N VAL A 342 20.28 -9.21 0.57
CA VAL A 342 19.08 -10.01 0.77
C VAL A 342 17.88 -9.21 0.31
N TYR A 343 17.15 -9.77 -0.64
CA TYR A 343 15.86 -9.27 -1.07
C TYR A 343 14.75 -10.04 -0.37
N GLY A 344 13.74 -9.30 0.10
CA GLY A 344 12.55 -9.86 0.70
C GLY A 344 11.31 -9.11 0.26
N TYR A 345 10.16 -9.71 0.53
CA TYR A 345 8.87 -9.08 0.32
C TYR A 345 7.99 -9.37 1.53
N ASN A 346 7.51 -8.32 2.19
CA ASN A 346 6.60 -8.46 3.31
C ASN A 346 5.18 -8.59 2.77
N ASN A 347 4.59 -9.78 2.86
CA ASN A 347 3.26 -10.03 2.29
C ASN A 347 2.12 -9.32 3.04
N GLU A 348 2.29 -9.04 4.34
CA GLU A 348 1.32 -8.29 5.14
C GLU A 348 1.28 -6.80 4.74
N LEU A 349 2.45 -6.18 4.58
CA LEU A 349 2.56 -4.79 4.13
C LEU A 349 2.39 -4.65 2.62
N GLN A 350 2.57 -5.75 1.88
CA GLN A 350 2.72 -5.80 0.43
C GLN A 350 3.82 -4.87 -0.10
N GLY A 351 4.95 -4.85 0.61
CA GLY A 351 6.10 -3.99 0.29
C GLY A 351 7.40 -4.79 0.17
N PRO A 352 8.27 -4.47 -0.81
CA PRO A 352 9.60 -5.04 -0.90
C PRO A 352 10.54 -4.46 0.17
N VAL A 353 11.54 -5.26 0.54
CA VAL A 353 12.64 -4.85 1.41
C VAL A 353 13.96 -5.31 0.81
N LEU A 354 14.95 -4.42 0.84
CA LEU A 354 16.32 -4.69 0.46
C LEU A 354 17.23 -4.52 1.66
N GLN A 355 18.00 -5.55 1.99
CA GLN A 355 19.01 -5.50 3.03
C GLN A 355 20.39 -5.75 2.44
N PHE A 356 21.39 -5.00 2.88
CA PHE A 356 22.78 -5.24 2.47
C PHE A 356 23.76 -4.67 3.48
N TYR A 357 24.95 -5.25 3.54
CA TYR A 357 26.07 -4.65 4.24
C TYR A 357 26.88 -3.79 3.26
N ASN A 358 27.12 -2.54 3.64
CA ASN A 358 28.00 -1.64 2.91
C ASN A 358 29.43 -1.79 3.42
N ALA A 359 30.31 -2.36 2.59
CA ALA A 359 31.68 -2.66 2.97
C ALA A 359 32.58 -1.41 3.08
N VAL A 360 32.16 -0.27 2.54
CA VAL A 360 32.96 0.97 2.53
C VAL A 360 32.79 1.76 3.82
N ASP A 361 31.55 1.87 4.33
CA ASP A 361 31.24 2.63 5.54
C ASP A 361 30.90 1.75 6.76
N HIS A 362 31.01 0.43 6.61
CA HIS A 362 30.74 -0.56 7.66
C HIS A 362 29.31 -0.51 8.23
N THR A 363 28.34 -0.21 7.37
CA THR A 363 26.92 -0.13 7.77
C THR A 363 26.10 -1.28 7.24
N TYR A 364 25.17 -1.79 8.05
CA TYR A 364 24.05 -2.59 7.57
C TYR A 364 22.90 -1.66 7.18
N ASN A 365 22.38 -1.85 5.97
CA ASN A 365 21.38 -0.99 5.36
C ASN A 365 20.10 -1.77 5.20
N VAL A 366 18.97 -1.15 5.52
CA VAL A 366 17.63 -1.66 5.21
C VAL A 366 16.88 -0.59 4.43
N ALA A 367 16.52 -0.91 3.19
CA ALA A 367 15.81 -0.02 2.29
C ALA A 367 14.42 -0.60 1.95
N LEU A 368 13.41 0.25 2.04
CA LEU A 368 12.04 0.04 1.60
C LEU A 368 11.83 0.85 0.32
N TYR A 369 11.10 0.28 -0.63
CA TYR A 369 10.82 0.89 -1.93
C TYR A 369 9.49 0.34 -2.48
N GLU A 370 9.11 0.75 -3.66
CA GLU A 370 7.98 0.23 -4.43
C GLU A 370 8.51 -0.58 -5.62
N ASN A 371 7.92 -1.75 -5.87
CA ASN A 371 8.30 -2.60 -6.98
C ASN A 371 7.07 -3.08 -7.76
N SER A 372 7.29 -3.77 -8.87
CA SER A 372 6.20 -4.23 -9.76
C SER A 372 5.10 -5.01 -9.01
N LYS A 373 5.47 -5.82 -8.00
CA LYS A 373 4.49 -6.55 -7.18
C LYS A 373 3.65 -5.63 -6.27
N SER A 374 4.26 -4.69 -5.56
CA SER A 374 3.53 -3.76 -4.68
C SER A 374 2.67 -2.77 -5.46
N ILE A 375 3.14 -2.33 -6.63
CA ILE A 375 2.39 -1.45 -7.53
C ILE A 375 1.18 -2.15 -8.12
N LYS A 376 1.34 -3.40 -8.58
CA LYS A 376 0.20 -4.20 -9.05
C LYS A 376 -0.87 -4.35 -7.97
N ALA A 377 -0.48 -4.58 -6.72
CA ALA A 377 -1.44 -4.72 -5.62
C ALA A 377 -2.26 -3.44 -5.39
N LYS A 378 -1.63 -2.26 -5.50
CA LYS A 378 -2.33 -0.96 -5.43
C LYS A 378 -3.29 -0.76 -6.60
N ILE A 379 -2.88 -1.12 -7.82
CA ILE A 379 -3.74 -1.05 -9.01
C ILE A 379 -4.92 -2.04 -8.92
N ASP A 380 -4.69 -3.26 -8.42
CA ASP A 380 -5.77 -4.23 -8.19
C ASP A 380 -6.80 -3.67 -7.18
N MET A 381 -6.34 -2.97 -6.15
CA MET A 381 -7.23 -2.31 -5.19
C MET A 381 -8.01 -1.14 -5.80
N VAL A 382 -7.39 -0.33 -6.65
CA VAL A 382 -8.08 0.73 -7.43
C VAL A 382 -9.27 0.15 -8.20
N LYS A 383 -9.10 -1.02 -8.81
CA LYS A 383 -10.19 -1.74 -9.50
C LYS A 383 -11.25 -2.26 -8.52
N GLU A 384 -10.83 -2.89 -7.43
CA GLU A 384 -11.74 -3.44 -6.41
C GLU A 384 -12.67 -2.37 -5.80
N TYR A 385 -12.20 -1.13 -5.69
CA TYR A 385 -12.98 0.01 -5.18
C TYR A 385 -13.69 0.80 -6.29
N GLY A 386 -13.47 0.46 -7.57
CA GLY A 386 -14.13 1.12 -8.71
C GLY A 386 -13.67 2.56 -8.93
N LEU A 387 -12.41 2.87 -8.61
CA LEU A 387 -11.85 4.20 -8.84
C LEU A 387 -11.52 4.41 -10.33
N GLY A 388 -11.39 5.67 -10.74
CA GLY A 388 -11.21 6.06 -12.14
C GLY A 388 -9.81 5.88 -12.71
N GLY A 389 -8.78 5.75 -11.87
CA GLY A 389 -7.40 5.68 -12.34
C GLY A 389 -6.36 5.75 -11.24
N ILE A 390 -5.11 5.92 -11.66
CA ILE A 390 -3.98 6.20 -10.78
C ILE A 390 -3.28 7.50 -11.19
N SER A 391 -2.63 8.12 -10.22
CA SER A 391 -1.73 9.25 -10.43
C SER A 391 -0.32 8.88 -9.97
N LEU A 392 0.72 9.27 -10.68
CA LEU A 392 2.11 8.98 -10.27
C LEU A 392 2.78 10.22 -9.66
N TRP A 393 3.35 10.09 -8.45
CA TRP A 393 4.25 11.05 -7.84
C TRP A 393 5.66 10.45 -7.73
N SER A 394 6.67 10.95 -8.42
CA SER A 394 6.55 11.73 -9.64
C SER A 394 7.01 10.90 -10.84
N LEU A 395 6.64 11.35 -12.05
CA LEU A 395 6.99 10.69 -13.31
C LEU A 395 8.50 10.44 -13.46
N ALA A 396 9.32 11.28 -12.84
CA ALA A 396 10.77 11.21 -12.91
C ALA A 396 11.40 10.11 -12.06
N ASN A 397 10.68 9.66 -11.02
CA ASN A 397 11.19 8.65 -10.10
C ASN A 397 10.71 7.24 -10.45
N VAL A 398 9.90 7.09 -11.51
CA VAL A 398 9.34 5.79 -11.87
C VAL A 398 10.46 4.82 -12.26
N PRO A 399 10.58 3.66 -11.58
CA PRO A 399 11.59 2.67 -11.91
C PRO A 399 11.29 1.98 -13.24
N ASP A 400 12.25 1.97 -14.16
CA ASP A 400 12.11 1.37 -15.49
C ASP A 400 13.35 0.56 -15.87
N TYR A 401 13.79 -0.31 -14.95
CA TYR A 401 14.99 -1.13 -15.12
C TYR A 401 14.61 -2.55 -15.54
N THR A 402 14.80 -2.84 -16.82
CA THR A 402 14.25 -4.04 -17.47
C THR A 402 15.24 -5.18 -17.69
N ASP A 403 16.50 -5.02 -17.25
CA ASP A 403 17.48 -6.09 -17.27
C ASP A 403 17.09 -7.25 -16.32
N LYS A 404 17.65 -8.43 -16.59
CA LYS A 404 17.30 -9.67 -15.89
C LYS A 404 17.48 -9.56 -14.37
N THR A 405 18.55 -8.90 -13.91
CA THR A 405 18.87 -8.81 -12.48
C THR A 405 17.88 -7.88 -11.82
N SER A 406 17.66 -6.66 -12.34
CA SER A 406 16.73 -5.70 -11.75
C SER A 406 15.28 -6.18 -11.73
N LYS A 407 14.86 -6.94 -12.76
CA LYS A 407 13.56 -7.60 -12.80
C LYS A 407 13.35 -8.58 -11.64
N ALA A 408 14.40 -9.27 -11.18
CA ALA A 408 14.28 -10.15 -10.02
C ALA A 408 13.95 -9.41 -8.70
N TYR A 409 14.22 -8.10 -8.65
CA TYR A 409 13.88 -7.19 -7.54
C TYR A 409 12.61 -6.37 -7.84
N GLY A 410 12.01 -6.53 -9.03
CA GLY A 410 10.79 -5.87 -9.46
C GLY A 410 10.96 -4.39 -9.82
N LEU A 411 12.15 -3.98 -10.26
CA LEU A 411 12.42 -2.60 -10.68
C LEU A 411 11.90 -2.25 -12.09
N ASP A 412 11.20 -3.16 -12.74
CA ASP A 412 10.47 -3.00 -14.00
C ASP A 412 9.06 -2.45 -13.76
N VAL A 413 8.96 -1.40 -12.94
CA VAL A 413 7.70 -0.88 -12.44
C VAL A 413 6.86 -0.26 -13.56
N TRP A 414 7.48 0.47 -14.48
CA TRP A 414 6.78 1.08 -15.61
C TRP A 414 6.02 0.05 -16.46
N ASP A 415 6.70 -1.02 -16.90
CA ASP A 415 6.09 -2.12 -17.65
C ASP A 415 4.93 -2.75 -16.86
N SER A 416 5.11 -2.89 -15.54
CA SER A 416 4.07 -3.43 -14.65
C SER A 416 2.82 -2.55 -14.61
N ILE A 417 2.97 -1.22 -14.51
CA ILE A 417 1.86 -0.26 -14.57
C ILE A 417 1.08 -0.45 -15.87
N LEU A 418 1.76 -0.39 -17.01
CA LEU A 418 1.12 -0.48 -18.33
C LEU A 418 0.40 -1.82 -18.52
N SER A 419 0.96 -2.91 -18.01
CA SER A 419 0.30 -4.23 -18.06
C SER A 419 -0.94 -4.32 -17.18
N ALA A 420 -1.00 -3.55 -16.09
CA ALA A 420 -2.06 -3.65 -15.09
C ALA A 420 -3.25 -2.73 -15.37
N LEU A 421 -3.09 -1.63 -16.11
CA LEU A 421 -4.15 -0.63 -16.34
C LEU A 421 -5.31 -1.03 -17.28
N PRO A 422 -5.11 -1.80 -18.37
CA PRO A 422 -6.15 -2.01 -19.38
C PRO A 422 -7.39 -2.77 -18.88
N VAL A 423 -7.26 -3.61 -17.84
CA VAL A 423 -8.35 -4.46 -17.35
C VAL A 423 -9.02 -3.80 -16.15
N MET A 424 -10.15 -3.11 -16.33
CA MET A 424 -10.87 -2.50 -15.21
C MET A 424 -11.58 -3.52 -14.32
N THR A 425 -11.97 -4.65 -14.88
CA THR A 425 -12.71 -5.68 -14.17
C THR A 425 -11.85 -6.23 -13.03
N PRO A 426 -12.29 -6.14 -11.76
CA PRO A 426 -11.62 -6.82 -10.67
C PRO A 426 -11.50 -8.31 -10.99
N ALA A 427 -10.43 -8.94 -10.50
CA ALA A 427 -10.33 -10.39 -10.58
C ALA A 427 -11.57 -11.04 -9.94
N ALA A 428 -12.06 -12.12 -10.53
CA ALA A 428 -13.23 -12.82 -10.00
C ALA A 428 -13.00 -13.17 -8.52
N PRO A 429 -14.00 -12.95 -7.64
CA PRO A 429 -13.81 -13.11 -6.20
C PRO A 429 -13.54 -14.57 -5.78
N GLY A 430 -13.80 -15.53 -6.66
CA GLY A 430 -13.68 -16.96 -6.39
C GLY A 430 -14.87 -17.50 -5.59
N ALA A 431 -14.66 -18.64 -4.92
CA ALA A 431 -15.74 -19.34 -4.23
C ALA A 431 -16.15 -18.61 -2.94
N LYS A 432 -17.45 -18.65 -2.61
CA LYS A 432 -17.96 -18.22 -1.31
C LYS A 432 -17.40 -19.13 -0.23
N VAL A 433 -16.97 -18.57 0.89
CA VAL A 433 -16.41 -19.30 2.02
C VAL A 433 -17.33 -19.20 3.24
N THR A 434 -17.56 -20.35 3.88
CA THR A 434 -18.23 -20.45 5.18
C THR A 434 -17.25 -20.98 6.24
N PHE A 435 -17.44 -20.53 7.47
CA PHE A 435 -16.65 -20.94 8.63
C PHE A 435 -17.51 -21.82 9.54
N ASN A 436 -16.90 -22.87 10.09
CA ASN A 436 -17.51 -23.74 11.10
C ASN A 436 -17.36 -23.15 12.51
N ASP A 437 -16.33 -22.33 12.72
CA ASP A 437 -16.00 -21.69 13.99
C ASP A 437 -16.10 -20.16 13.88
N GLY A 438 -17.03 -19.57 14.64
CA GLY A 438 -17.27 -18.13 14.64
C GLY A 438 -16.10 -17.30 15.19
N VAL A 439 -15.23 -17.89 16.02
CA VAL A 439 -14.04 -17.19 16.55
C VAL A 439 -12.98 -17.07 15.46
N VAL A 440 -12.77 -18.14 14.67
CA VAL A 440 -11.89 -18.10 13.50
C VAL A 440 -12.43 -17.12 12.45
N GLU A 441 -13.73 -17.16 12.18
CA GLU A 441 -14.36 -16.21 11.26
C GLU A 441 -14.14 -14.76 11.70
N ALA A 442 -14.40 -14.45 12.97
CA ALA A 442 -14.23 -13.10 13.51
C ALA A 442 -12.78 -12.62 13.40
N ALA A 443 -11.80 -13.49 13.66
CA ALA A 443 -10.38 -13.18 13.50
C ALA A 443 -10.04 -12.87 12.03
N VAL A 444 -10.54 -13.68 11.09
CA VAL A 444 -10.34 -13.46 9.64
C VAL A 444 -11.00 -12.16 9.19
N ARG A 445 -12.22 -11.88 9.63
CA ARG A 445 -12.95 -10.64 9.31
C ARG A 445 -12.20 -9.40 9.79
N LYS A 446 -11.62 -9.46 10.99
CA LYS A 446 -10.78 -8.39 11.54
C LYS A 446 -9.57 -8.15 10.63
N GLN A 447 -8.88 -9.21 10.21
CA GLN A 447 -7.72 -9.09 9.33
C GLN A 447 -8.07 -8.54 7.95
N LEU A 448 -9.23 -8.95 7.40
CA LEU A 448 -9.74 -8.45 6.14
C LEU A 448 -10.36 -7.04 6.23
N MET A 449 -10.48 -6.46 7.43
CA MET A 449 -11.24 -5.22 7.68
C MET A 449 -12.66 -5.28 7.09
N LYS A 450 -13.32 -6.44 7.24
CA LYS A 450 -14.62 -6.76 6.64
C LYS A 450 -15.58 -7.34 7.68
N PRO A 451 -16.27 -6.48 8.47
CA PRO A 451 -17.07 -6.91 9.61
C PRO A 451 -18.32 -7.71 9.23
N ALA A 452 -18.83 -7.53 8.00
CA ALA A 452 -20.05 -8.19 7.53
C ALA A 452 -19.96 -8.60 6.04
N GLY A 453 -20.96 -9.34 5.57
CA GLY A 453 -21.07 -9.80 4.18
C GLY A 453 -20.29 -11.07 3.88
N THR A 454 -20.45 -11.58 2.66
CA THR A 454 -19.82 -12.81 2.17
C THR A 454 -18.31 -12.67 2.06
N ILE A 455 -17.57 -13.64 2.59
CA ILE A 455 -16.12 -13.78 2.38
C ILE A 455 -15.89 -14.71 1.19
N TYR A 456 -14.97 -14.34 0.31
CA TYR A 456 -14.57 -15.15 -0.84
C TYR A 456 -13.14 -15.65 -0.74
N SER A 457 -12.82 -16.71 -1.49
CA SER A 457 -11.49 -17.33 -1.48
C SER A 457 -10.36 -16.38 -1.89
N SER A 458 -10.61 -15.42 -2.80
CA SER A 458 -9.62 -14.41 -3.18
C SER A 458 -9.26 -13.46 -2.02
N GLU A 459 -10.18 -13.27 -1.08
CA GLU A 459 -9.92 -12.48 0.12
C GLU A 459 -9.08 -13.28 1.12
N LEU A 460 -9.37 -14.58 1.28
CA LEU A 460 -8.58 -15.46 2.14
C LEU A 460 -7.11 -15.57 1.70
N SER A 461 -6.83 -15.51 0.40
CA SER A 461 -5.44 -15.49 -0.09
C SER A 461 -4.65 -14.25 0.33
N LYS A 462 -5.31 -13.20 0.84
CA LYS A 462 -4.70 -11.98 1.36
C LYS A 462 -4.48 -12.03 2.88
N VAL A 463 -4.81 -13.14 3.55
CA VAL A 463 -4.62 -13.33 4.99
C VAL A 463 -3.30 -14.06 5.25
N TYR A 464 -2.27 -13.30 5.61
CA TYR A 464 -0.93 -13.83 5.91
C TYR A 464 -0.71 -14.02 7.41
N ARG A 465 -1.51 -13.35 8.24
CA ARG A 465 -1.32 -13.32 9.69
C ARG A 465 -2.65 -13.46 10.40
N LEU A 466 -2.68 -14.27 11.46
CA LEU A 466 -3.87 -14.47 12.25
C LEU A 466 -3.53 -14.69 13.72
N ALA A 467 -4.20 -13.94 14.60
CA ALA A 467 -4.28 -14.26 16.01
C ALA A 467 -5.70 -14.74 16.30
N VAL A 468 -5.83 -15.98 16.76
CA VAL A 468 -7.12 -16.59 17.12
C VAL A 468 -7.25 -16.53 18.64
N PRO A 469 -8.22 -15.77 19.19
CA PRO A 469 -8.38 -15.65 20.63
C PRO A 469 -8.91 -16.95 21.26
N SER A 470 -8.90 -17.00 22.60
CA SER A 470 -9.50 -18.10 23.38
C SER A 470 -10.99 -18.30 23.03
N GLY A 471 -11.48 -19.53 23.21
CA GLY A 471 -12.89 -19.87 23.00
C GLY A 471 -13.19 -20.48 21.62
N VAL A 472 -12.16 -20.63 20.78
CA VAL A 472 -12.25 -21.44 19.56
C VAL A 472 -12.58 -22.89 19.92
N LYS A 473 -13.53 -23.47 19.18
CA LYS A 473 -14.04 -24.84 19.38
C LYS A 473 -13.35 -25.83 18.45
N THR A 474 -12.98 -25.38 17.25
CA THR A 474 -12.28 -26.20 16.26
C THR A 474 -11.35 -25.39 15.38
N LEU A 475 -10.20 -25.97 15.02
CA LEU A 475 -9.25 -25.39 14.07
C LEU A 475 -9.48 -25.83 12.62
N SER A 476 -10.58 -26.55 12.34
CA SER A 476 -10.85 -27.14 11.01
C SER A 476 -10.94 -26.12 9.88
N ASP A 477 -11.26 -24.87 10.19
CA ASP A 477 -11.31 -23.77 9.22
C ASP A 477 -9.93 -23.26 8.80
N LEU A 478 -8.89 -23.47 9.60
CA LEU A 478 -7.56 -22.93 9.31
C LEU A 478 -6.98 -23.51 8.01
N LYS A 479 -7.36 -24.73 7.61
CA LYS A 479 -6.94 -25.31 6.32
C LYS A 479 -7.34 -24.47 5.09
N LYS A 480 -8.27 -23.51 5.25
CA LYS A 480 -8.69 -22.56 4.22
C LYS A 480 -7.71 -21.39 4.04
N LEU A 481 -6.80 -21.17 4.99
CA LEU A 481 -5.90 -20.01 5.05
C LEU A 481 -4.47 -20.40 4.68
N THR A 482 -4.28 -21.00 3.50
CA THR A 482 -3.02 -21.63 3.10
C THR A 482 -1.85 -20.65 2.94
N ASN A 483 -2.11 -19.34 2.88
CA ASN A 483 -1.09 -18.29 2.79
C ASN A 483 -0.65 -17.76 4.17
N LEU A 484 -1.12 -18.34 5.27
CA LEU A 484 -0.66 -17.93 6.61
C LEU A 484 0.84 -18.16 6.77
N GLU A 485 1.52 -17.11 7.21
CA GLU A 485 2.93 -17.06 7.58
C GLU A 485 3.11 -16.87 9.10
N TYR A 486 2.13 -16.23 9.74
CA TYR A 486 2.08 -16.03 11.19
C TYR A 486 0.76 -16.54 11.76
N LEU A 487 0.84 -17.34 12.82
CA LEU A 487 -0.33 -17.83 13.55
C LEU A 487 -0.08 -17.85 15.05
N ASP A 488 -0.96 -17.17 15.80
CA ASP A 488 -1.00 -17.23 17.26
C ASP A 488 -2.35 -17.80 17.71
N ILE A 489 -2.30 -18.92 18.44
CA ILE A 489 -3.46 -19.58 19.08
C ILE A 489 -3.09 -19.91 20.53
N SER A 490 -2.43 -18.98 21.20
CA SER A 490 -1.99 -19.15 22.59
C SER A 490 -3.18 -19.10 23.56
N ASN A 491 -3.09 -19.88 24.64
CA ASN A 491 -4.08 -19.87 25.73
C ASN A 491 -5.53 -20.11 25.25
N ALA A 492 -5.72 -21.08 24.35
CA ALA A 492 -7.01 -21.36 23.72
C ALA A 492 -7.55 -22.76 24.05
N GLN A 493 -6.94 -23.47 25.01
CA GLN A 493 -7.32 -24.81 25.46
C GLN A 493 -7.29 -25.88 24.35
N ILE A 494 -6.49 -25.67 23.31
CA ILE A 494 -6.41 -26.56 22.15
C ILE A 494 -5.77 -27.90 22.52
N THR A 495 -6.32 -28.99 22.00
CA THR A 495 -5.74 -30.33 22.07
C THR A 495 -5.35 -30.87 20.69
N ASP A 496 -6.19 -30.63 19.67
CA ASP A 496 -5.99 -31.09 18.30
C ASP A 496 -5.50 -29.97 17.37
N ILE A 497 -4.31 -30.17 16.80
CA ILE A 497 -3.68 -29.26 15.84
C ILE A 497 -3.53 -29.87 14.44
N THR A 498 -4.27 -30.95 14.13
CA THR A 498 -4.19 -31.66 12.84
C THR A 498 -4.36 -30.73 11.64
N SER A 499 -5.22 -29.73 11.76
CA SER A 499 -5.50 -28.75 10.69
C SER A 499 -4.30 -27.85 10.36
N LEU A 500 -3.30 -27.72 11.25
CA LEU A 500 -2.10 -26.92 10.98
C LEU A 500 -1.20 -27.56 9.92
N SER A 501 -1.33 -28.87 9.69
CA SER A 501 -0.53 -29.58 8.67
C SER A 501 -0.73 -29.04 7.25
N TYR A 502 -1.81 -28.29 6.98
CA TYR A 502 -2.09 -27.66 5.68
C TYR A 502 -1.40 -26.30 5.49
N LEU A 503 -0.87 -25.69 6.55
CA LEU A 503 -0.36 -24.32 6.56
C LEU A 503 1.14 -24.23 6.24
N LYS A 504 1.52 -24.71 5.05
CA LYS A 504 2.94 -24.91 4.65
C LYS A 504 3.79 -23.63 4.62
N ASN A 505 3.16 -22.47 4.53
CA ASN A 505 3.83 -21.18 4.50
C ASN A 505 4.11 -20.59 5.89
N LEU A 506 3.71 -21.27 6.98
CA LEU A 506 3.96 -20.78 8.33
C LEU A 506 5.46 -20.64 8.61
N ARG A 507 5.83 -19.46 9.10
CA ARG A 507 7.15 -19.10 9.60
C ARG A 507 7.15 -18.88 11.11
N VAL A 508 6.04 -18.36 11.65
CA VAL A 508 5.89 -18.11 13.08
C VAL A 508 4.63 -18.78 13.59
N LEU A 509 4.79 -19.62 14.63
CA LEU A 509 3.70 -20.35 15.23
C LEU A 509 3.76 -20.29 16.76
N TYR A 510 2.75 -19.69 17.37
CA TYR A 510 2.59 -19.59 18.81
C TYR A 510 1.40 -20.44 19.28
N LEU A 511 1.70 -21.44 20.10
CA LEU A 511 0.76 -22.43 20.64
C LEU A 511 0.93 -22.61 22.15
N GLN A 512 1.55 -21.65 22.84
CA GLN A 512 1.79 -21.76 24.27
C GLN A 512 0.50 -21.82 25.10
N ARG A 513 0.59 -22.46 26.27
CA ARG A 513 -0.50 -22.56 27.27
C ARG A 513 -1.75 -23.23 26.71
N ASN A 514 -1.56 -24.32 25.98
CA ASN A 514 -2.65 -25.18 25.49
C ASN A 514 -2.57 -26.56 26.16
N ASN A 515 -3.36 -27.52 25.68
CA ASN A 515 -3.38 -28.91 26.16
C ASN A 515 -2.86 -29.88 25.09
N ILE A 516 -1.92 -29.44 24.26
CA ILE A 516 -1.40 -30.22 23.14
C ILE A 516 -0.46 -31.31 23.66
N SER A 517 -0.63 -32.53 23.16
CA SER A 517 0.25 -33.67 23.47
C SER A 517 0.85 -34.28 22.20
N ASP A 518 0.09 -34.32 21.11
CA ASP A 518 0.58 -34.73 19.79
C ASP A 518 0.96 -33.51 18.93
N ILE A 519 2.24 -33.43 18.56
CA ILE A 519 2.78 -32.44 17.64
C ILE A 519 3.25 -33.04 16.31
N SER A 520 2.83 -34.26 15.99
CA SER A 520 3.07 -34.89 14.69
C SER A 520 2.60 -34.06 13.48
N PRO A 521 1.49 -33.27 13.55
CA PRO A 521 1.07 -32.44 12.42
C PRO A 521 2.06 -31.34 12.01
N LEU A 522 2.98 -30.95 12.91
CA LEU A 522 3.98 -29.92 12.64
C LEU A 522 5.12 -30.40 11.73
N LYS A 523 5.33 -31.72 11.61
CA LYS A 523 6.49 -32.31 10.90
C LYS A 523 6.69 -31.76 9.47
N ALA A 524 5.60 -31.38 8.82
CA ALA A 524 5.60 -30.96 7.43
C ALA A 524 5.58 -29.43 7.26
N LEU A 525 5.86 -28.65 8.31
CA LEU A 525 5.96 -27.19 8.32
C LEU A 525 7.44 -26.74 8.31
N THR A 526 8.22 -27.25 7.35
CA THR A 526 9.69 -27.11 7.31
C THR A 526 10.19 -25.67 7.14
N GLY A 527 9.29 -24.73 6.82
CA GLY A 527 9.55 -23.29 6.75
C GLY A 527 9.44 -22.56 8.10
N LEU A 528 9.06 -23.23 9.19
CA LEU A 528 8.97 -22.61 10.51
C LEU A 528 10.33 -22.12 11.00
N GLU A 529 10.36 -20.86 11.44
CA GLU A 529 11.52 -20.15 11.98
C GLU A 529 11.36 -19.92 13.48
N VAL A 530 10.15 -19.60 13.93
CA VAL A 530 9.81 -19.37 15.33
C VAL A 530 8.68 -20.28 15.76
N LEU A 531 8.91 -21.08 16.81
CA LEU A 531 7.91 -21.99 17.36
C LEU A 531 7.87 -21.89 18.89
N SER A 532 6.70 -21.59 19.43
CA SER A 532 6.43 -21.66 20.87
C SER A 532 5.36 -22.69 21.20
N LEU A 533 5.72 -23.65 22.03
CA LEU A 533 4.90 -24.72 22.58
C LEU A 533 4.95 -24.75 24.12
N ASN A 534 5.40 -23.66 24.77
CA ASN A 534 5.53 -23.59 26.22
C ASN A 534 4.23 -23.95 26.94
N GLY A 535 4.29 -24.66 28.07
CA GLY A 535 3.11 -24.94 28.88
C GLY A 535 2.07 -25.80 28.17
N ASN A 536 2.52 -26.92 27.61
CA ASN A 536 1.66 -27.94 26.97
C ASN A 536 1.90 -29.30 27.67
N ARG A 537 1.46 -30.41 27.07
CA ARG A 537 1.58 -31.78 27.60
C ARG A 537 2.40 -32.68 26.66
N ILE A 538 3.42 -32.11 26.02
CA ILE A 538 4.21 -32.79 24.99
C ILE A 538 5.26 -33.67 25.65
N SER A 539 5.30 -34.96 25.28
CA SER A 539 6.33 -35.91 25.71
C SER A 539 7.31 -36.30 24.60
N SER A 540 6.85 -36.31 23.34
CA SER A 540 7.66 -36.64 22.16
C SER A 540 7.80 -35.43 21.24
N ILE A 541 9.05 -35.15 20.85
CA ILE A 541 9.39 -34.07 19.92
C ILE A 541 10.04 -34.57 18.62
N SER A 542 9.82 -35.84 18.27
CA SER A 542 10.38 -36.44 17.06
C SER A 542 10.02 -35.68 15.78
N SER A 543 8.83 -35.08 15.72
CA SER A 543 8.37 -34.27 14.59
C SER A 543 9.17 -32.99 14.37
N LEU A 544 9.85 -32.46 15.39
CA LEU A 544 10.66 -31.24 15.27
C LEU A 544 11.96 -31.45 14.49
N SER A 545 12.44 -32.68 14.35
CA SER A 545 13.71 -32.99 13.68
C SER A 545 13.78 -32.55 12.21
N ALA A 546 12.62 -32.40 11.56
CA ALA A 546 12.51 -31.94 10.17
C ALA A 546 12.47 -30.40 10.02
N LEU A 547 12.31 -29.65 11.11
CA LEU A 547 12.09 -28.20 11.09
C LEU A 547 13.42 -27.43 11.10
N THR A 548 14.29 -27.73 10.16
CA THR A 548 15.68 -27.24 10.10
C THR A 548 15.82 -25.73 9.85
N SER A 549 14.70 -25.05 9.56
CA SER A 549 14.63 -23.59 9.46
C SER A 549 14.47 -22.87 10.81
N LEU A 550 14.19 -23.59 11.90
CA LEU A 550 13.97 -22.99 13.22
C LEU A 550 15.19 -22.22 13.70
N THR A 551 14.95 -20.97 14.06
CA THR A 551 15.91 -20.06 14.72
C THR A 551 15.55 -19.84 16.19
N GLU A 552 14.27 -19.95 16.54
CA GLU A 552 13.78 -19.78 17.90
C GLU A 552 12.82 -20.91 18.27
N LEU A 553 13.12 -21.63 19.36
CA LEU A 553 12.29 -22.72 19.85
C LEU A 553 12.05 -22.61 21.36
N TYR A 554 10.78 -22.53 21.72
CA TYR A 554 10.33 -22.43 23.10
C TYR A 554 9.45 -23.63 23.45
N ILE A 555 9.96 -24.55 24.28
CA ILE A 555 9.24 -25.78 24.68
C ILE A 555 9.27 -26.01 26.20
N ARG A 556 9.33 -24.92 26.98
CA ARG A 556 9.27 -24.95 28.45
C ARG A 556 8.01 -25.62 28.98
N ASP A 557 8.07 -26.07 30.23
CA ASP A 557 6.90 -26.54 30.99
C ASP A 557 6.07 -27.58 30.20
N ASN A 558 6.76 -28.62 29.75
CA ASN A 558 6.20 -29.79 29.06
C ASN A 558 6.66 -31.07 29.80
N ILE A 559 6.47 -32.25 29.21
CA ILE A 559 6.86 -33.53 29.81
C ILE A 559 7.85 -34.30 28.92
N ILE A 560 8.74 -33.57 28.25
CA ILE A 560 9.69 -34.12 27.27
C ILE A 560 10.78 -34.93 27.98
N THR A 561 11.05 -36.13 27.46
CA THR A 561 12.05 -37.05 28.02
C THR A 561 13.29 -37.24 27.15
N ASP A 562 13.26 -36.85 25.87
CA ASP A 562 14.38 -37.00 24.94
C ASP A 562 14.54 -35.79 24.02
N TYR A 563 15.74 -35.19 24.03
CA TYR A 563 16.10 -34.04 23.20
C TYR A 563 16.88 -34.41 21.93
N SER A 564 17.14 -35.70 21.68
CA SER A 564 17.85 -36.18 20.47
C SER A 564 17.26 -35.65 19.15
N PRO A 565 15.94 -35.42 18.99
CA PRO A 565 15.40 -34.83 17.76
C PRO A 565 15.91 -33.42 17.42
N LEU A 566 16.45 -32.67 18.39
CA LEU A 566 16.87 -31.29 18.18
C LEU A 566 18.28 -31.14 17.58
N VAL A 567 19.07 -32.22 17.52
CA VAL A 567 20.51 -32.15 17.15
C VAL A 567 20.77 -31.64 15.73
N ASN A 568 19.77 -31.74 14.85
CA ASN A 568 19.84 -31.30 13.45
C ASN A 568 19.38 -29.85 13.24
N LEU A 569 18.88 -29.18 14.29
CA LEU A 569 18.38 -27.81 14.21
C LEU A 569 19.54 -26.80 14.35
N LYS A 570 20.45 -26.83 13.37
CA LYS A 570 21.72 -26.07 13.39
C LYS A 570 21.55 -24.55 13.28
N LYS A 571 20.36 -24.07 12.94
CA LYS A 571 20.02 -22.64 12.85
C LYS A 571 19.48 -22.05 14.16
N LEU A 572 19.26 -22.87 15.19
CA LEU A 572 18.74 -22.37 16.46
C LEU A 572 19.70 -21.37 17.09
N ASN A 573 19.17 -20.20 17.39
CA ASN A 573 19.81 -19.13 18.15
C ASN A 573 19.22 -19.02 19.55
N ILE A 574 17.92 -19.31 19.71
CA ILE A 574 17.22 -19.29 21.00
C ILE A 574 16.60 -20.66 21.25
N LEU A 575 16.92 -21.28 22.39
CA LEU A 575 16.36 -22.57 22.78
C LEU A 575 16.03 -22.60 24.28
N TYR A 576 14.74 -22.67 24.59
CA TYR A 576 14.25 -22.69 25.97
C TYR A 576 13.53 -24.00 26.31
N LEU A 577 14.07 -24.73 27.29
CA LEU A 577 13.71 -26.11 27.65
C LEU A 577 13.29 -26.28 29.12
N LYS A 578 13.49 -25.28 29.98
CA LYS A 578 13.24 -25.40 31.43
C LYS A 578 11.82 -25.91 31.74
N GLY A 579 11.71 -26.71 32.79
CA GLY A 579 10.41 -27.25 33.25
C GLY A 579 9.94 -28.51 32.53
N ASN A 580 10.82 -29.17 31.77
CA ASN A 580 10.58 -30.50 31.21
C ASN A 580 11.05 -31.63 32.14
N THR A 581 10.58 -32.86 31.88
CA THR A 581 10.95 -34.05 32.66
C THR A 581 12.43 -34.41 32.51
N SER A 582 12.99 -34.32 31.30
CA SER A 582 14.43 -34.55 31.10
C SER A 582 15.25 -33.34 31.53
N VAL A 583 16.19 -33.58 32.43
CA VAL A 583 17.26 -32.65 32.82
C VAL A 583 18.61 -33.02 32.18
N ASN A 584 18.64 -34.01 31.28
CA ASN A 584 19.85 -34.44 30.59
C ASN A 584 19.96 -33.75 29.22
N TYR A 585 20.86 -32.77 29.14
CA TYR A 585 21.08 -31.97 27.94
C TYR A 585 22.31 -32.39 27.12
N ALA A 586 23.00 -33.49 27.46
CA ALA A 586 24.25 -33.90 26.79
C ALA A 586 24.09 -34.13 25.28
N LYS A 587 22.89 -34.53 24.83
CA LYS A 587 22.60 -34.67 23.40
C LYS A 587 22.68 -33.36 22.62
N LEU A 588 22.58 -32.21 23.29
CA LEU A 588 22.55 -30.88 22.69
C LEU A 588 23.94 -30.24 22.54
N ASP A 589 25.02 -30.90 22.97
CA ASP A 589 26.38 -30.36 22.88
C ASP A 589 26.76 -29.94 21.46
N SER A 590 26.25 -30.66 20.45
CA SER A 590 26.49 -30.38 19.03
C SER A 590 25.80 -29.12 18.46
N ILE A 591 24.92 -28.47 19.23
CA ILE A 591 24.23 -27.22 18.83
C ILE A 591 24.43 -26.10 19.86
N LYS A 592 24.93 -26.41 21.06
CA LYS A 592 25.02 -25.48 22.19
C LYS A 592 25.83 -24.21 21.90
N ALA A 593 26.86 -24.33 21.05
CA ALA A 593 27.71 -23.21 20.65
C ALA A 593 27.01 -22.21 19.72
N GLY A 594 25.96 -22.62 19.00
CA GLY A 594 25.18 -21.73 18.12
C GLY A 594 24.11 -20.91 18.87
N LEU A 595 23.77 -21.31 20.09
CA LEU A 595 22.72 -20.66 20.88
C LEU A 595 23.21 -19.35 21.50
N VAL A 596 22.59 -18.25 21.09
CA VAL A 596 22.71 -16.91 21.70
C VAL A 596 22.01 -16.90 23.06
N GLU A 597 20.80 -17.47 23.14
CA GLU A 597 20.03 -17.56 24.38
C GLU A 597 19.61 -19.01 24.68
N LYS A 598 19.77 -19.43 25.94
CA LYS A 598 19.35 -20.75 26.45
C LYS A 598 19.14 -20.70 27.96
N ASP A 599 18.31 -21.60 28.48
CA ASP A 599 17.90 -21.61 29.90
C ASP A 599 18.22 -22.92 30.64
N PHE A 600 19.18 -23.70 30.14
CA PHE A 600 19.55 -25.04 30.62
C PHE A 600 21.06 -25.30 30.64
#